data_AF-A0A256A7L1-F1
#
_entry.id   AF-A0A256A7L1-F1
#
_cell.length_a   1.000
_cell.length_b   1.000
_cell.length_c   1.000
_cell.angle_alpha   90.00
_cell.angle_beta   90.00
_cell.angle_gamma   90.00
#
_symmetry.space_group_name_H-M   'P 1'
#
loop_
_entity.id
_entity.type
_entity.pdbx_description
1 polymer ?
#
loop_
_entity_poly.entity_id
_entity_poly.type
_entity_poly.pdbx_seq_one_letter_code
_entity_poly.pdbx_strand_id
1 'polypeptide(L)'
;MNKTVNINLGGLFFHIDEDAYQKLSRYFDAIKRSLSDANAQDEIIKDIEVRIAELISEKHSSGKQVISLKELDEIIAVMGQPEDYRLDGEAAAEPIDSTFQNRKTRKLYRDIDEGMIGGVAAGLGHYFGVEKVWIRVLLVALVFLGVGSGIIAYIALWIIIPQAITTSEKLEMRGEPVTISNIEKKVREEFEQVSERFKNTDFSAAGQRVQTGAQRVSNSLGDAFGTLVKIFVKCIGILIILSCIPVIVALILGVFATSTALVSEFPWSVLYEGGNFTDYPLWLIGVLILIAFGVPFFYLMLLGFKLLLNNFKSPGKIFNFTILGFWIISIILLIAFTIAQIKEFAYEGRTTNKQDIAVDLNKTLLIQFAENDDVEIDPRDHNDFQIYTDSTDKEYIYSEDISFEIRKSTKPTAYVQIVRRANGNSSKAARHNAEEITYNYTFADNTLTFNKYLITDVKNKFRDQEVEIILYLPEGVTFKTAENVTDFDITDNDFFNLHYSSDEYLYKVYSDQVKCLTCPESENEFNDVIQTQTKIGDTIVTKVQVGRQNIETKTTEDGTLIISENGTVTKIKTK
;
A
#
# COMPACT_ATOMS: atom_id res chain seq x y z
N MET A 1 -41.19 -83.99 45.51
CA MET A 1 -40.15 -83.17 46.14
C MET A 1 -38.90 -83.38 45.31
N ASN A 2 -38.48 -82.37 44.55
CA ASN A 2 -37.37 -82.52 43.61
C ASN A 2 -36.05 -82.55 44.40
N LYS A 3 -35.11 -83.39 43.97
CA LYS A 3 -33.76 -83.39 44.56
C LYS A 3 -33.06 -82.10 44.15
N THR A 4 -32.29 -81.53 45.07
CA THR A 4 -31.54 -80.30 44.85
C THR A 4 -30.05 -80.59 44.79
N VAL A 5 -29.35 -79.96 43.86
CA VAL A 5 -27.91 -80.08 43.62
C VAL A 5 -27.24 -78.73 43.87
N ASN A 6 -25.99 -78.74 44.31
CA ASN A 6 -25.20 -77.52 44.47
C ASN A 6 -24.36 -77.31 43.20
N ILE A 7 -24.39 -76.10 42.64
CA ILE A 7 -23.60 -75.72 41.47
C ILE A 7 -22.76 -74.48 41.78
N ASN A 8 -21.58 -74.38 41.16
CA ASN A 8 -20.75 -73.18 41.16
C ASN A 8 -20.84 -72.54 39.77
N LEU A 9 -21.28 -71.28 39.70
CA LEU A 9 -21.38 -70.48 38.48
C LEU A 9 -20.59 -69.19 38.68
N GLY A 10 -19.55 -68.95 37.87
CA GLY A 10 -18.74 -67.74 37.95
C GLY A 10 -18.07 -67.51 39.32
N GLY A 11 -17.87 -68.56 40.13
CA GLY A 11 -17.33 -68.47 41.49
C GLY A 11 -18.38 -68.35 42.61
N LEU A 12 -19.67 -68.30 42.28
CA LEU A 12 -20.79 -68.21 43.23
C LEU A 12 -21.51 -69.56 43.39
N PHE A 13 -21.90 -69.90 44.62
CA PHE A 13 -22.57 -71.16 44.94
C PHE A 13 -24.10 -71.00 44.99
N PHE A 14 -24.81 -71.85 44.22
CA PHE A 14 -26.27 -71.88 44.15
C PHE A 14 -26.83 -73.27 44.43
N HIS A 15 -28.06 -73.32 44.95
CA HIS A 15 -28.86 -74.53 45.08
C HIS A 15 -29.88 -74.58 43.93
N ILE A 16 -29.87 -75.65 43.14
CA ILE A 16 -30.69 -75.80 41.93
C ILE A 16 -31.43 -77.14 41.94
N ASP A 17 -32.66 -77.18 41.43
CA ASP A 17 -33.40 -78.43 41.24
C ASP A 17 -32.66 -79.35 40.25
N GLU A 18 -32.69 -80.67 40.45
CA GLU A 18 -32.00 -81.65 39.61
C GLU A 18 -32.37 -81.53 38.12
N ASP A 19 -33.65 -81.28 37.81
CA ASP A 19 -34.14 -81.08 36.44
C ASP A 19 -33.59 -79.79 35.82
N ALA A 20 -33.49 -78.72 36.62
CA ALA A 20 -32.94 -77.43 36.20
C ALA A 20 -31.42 -77.52 35.99
N TYR A 21 -30.70 -78.23 36.87
CA TYR A 21 -29.28 -78.51 36.72
C TYR A 21 -28.99 -79.24 35.41
N GLN A 22 -29.77 -80.28 35.09
CA GLN A 22 -29.62 -81.02 33.84
C GLN A 22 -29.88 -80.13 32.61
N LYS A 23 -30.86 -79.24 32.67
CA LYS A 23 -31.15 -78.30 31.57
C LYS A 23 -30.04 -77.26 31.39
N LEU A 24 -29.51 -76.70 32.47
CA LEU A 24 -28.41 -75.74 32.44
C LEU A 24 -27.11 -76.39 31.93
N SER A 25 -26.81 -77.62 32.35
CA SER A 25 -25.64 -78.36 31.83
C SER A 25 -25.75 -78.60 30.33
N ARG A 26 -26.94 -78.99 29.82
CA ARG A 26 -27.17 -79.15 28.38
C ARG A 26 -27.04 -77.83 27.62
N TYR A 27 -27.44 -76.72 28.23
CA TYR A 27 -27.31 -75.38 27.66
C TYR A 27 -25.83 -75.01 27.49
N PHE A 28 -24.99 -75.17 28.52
CA PHE A 28 -23.55 -74.94 28.41
C PHE A 28 -22.88 -75.88 27.40
N ASP A 29 -23.26 -77.16 27.38
CA ASP A 29 -22.73 -78.13 26.41
C ASP A 29 -23.09 -77.76 24.97
N ALA A 30 -24.29 -77.21 24.74
CA ALA A 30 -24.74 -76.76 23.42
C ALA A 30 -23.95 -75.54 22.94
N ILE A 31 -23.70 -74.55 23.82
CA ILE A 31 -22.86 -73.38 23.51
C ILE A 31 -21.41 -73.82 23.28
N LYS A 32 -20.90 -74.74 24.09
CA LYS A 32 -19.55 -75.28 23.90
C LYS A 32 -19.41 -75.88 22.50
N ARG A 33 -20.42 -76.61 22.02
CA ARG A 33 -20.43 -77.19 20.66
C ARG A 33 -20.63 -76.18 19.53
N SER A 34 -21.23 -75.01 19.78
CA SER A 34 -21.42 -73.98 18.75
C SER A 34 -20.17 -73.11 18.52
N LEU A 35 -19.18 -73.18 19.43
CA LEU A 35 -17.93 -72.42 19.36
C LEU A 35 -16.81 -73.24 18.72
N SER A 36 -16.23 -72.71 17.63
CA SER A 36 -15.25 -73.41 16.77
C SER A 36 -13.80 -73.37 17.30
N ASP A 37 -13.44 -72.41 18.18
CA ASP A 37 -12.08 -72.23 18.72
C ASP A 37 -11.98 -72.63 20.19
N ALA A 38 -11.09 -73.58 20.49
CA ALA A 38 -10.90 -74.15 21.83
C ALA A 38 -10.35 -73.15 22.87
N ASN A 39 -9.56 -72.16 22.45
CA ASN A 39 -9.00 -71.17 23.39
C ASN A 39 -10.01 -70.08 23.75
N ALA A 40 -10.85 -69.65 22.80
CA ALA A 40 -11.93 -68.70 23.05
C ALA A 40 -13.12 -69.33 23.80
N GLN A 41 -13.32 -70.64 23.62
CA GLN A 41 -14.42 -71.40 24.22
C GLN A 41 -14.42 -71.33 25.76
N ASP A 42 -13.28 -71.49 26.41
CA ASP A 42 -13.22 -71.48 27.88
C ASP A 42 -13.40 -70.07 28.47
N GLU A 43 -12.96 -69.02 27.76
CA GLU A 43 -13.16 -67.62 28.16
C GLU A 43 -14.62 -67.18 27.99
N ILE A 44 -15.23 -67.48 26.84
CA ILE A 44 -16.64 -67.15 26.54
C ILE A 44 -17.58 -67.89 27.50
N ILE A 45 -17.34 -69.19 27.76
CA ILE A 45 -18.17 -69.94 28.73
C ILE A 45 -18.05 -69.33 30.13
N LYS A 46 -16.87 -68.91 30.54
CA LYS A 46 -16.66 -68.27 31.85
C LYS A 46 -17.42 -66.95 31.97
N ASP A 47 -17.42 -66.11 30.93
CA ASP A 47 -18.17 -64.86 30.92
C ASP A 47 -19.69 -65.11 30.95
N ILE A 48 -20.17 -66.14 30.23
CA ILE A 48 -21.57 -66.57 30.25
C ILE A 48 -21.97 -67.09 31.64
N GLU A 49 -21.12 -67.88 32.29
CA GLU A 49 -21.34 -68.36 33.66
C GLU A 49 -21.46 -67.21 34.67
N VAL A 50 -20.57 -66.21 34.56
CA VAL A 50 -20.62 -65.00 35.40
C VAL A 50 -21.93 -64.25 35.17
N ARG A 51 -22.33 -64.05 33.90
CA ARG A 51 -23.57 -63.35 33.58
C ARG A 51 -24.82 -64.09 34.07
N ILE A 52 -24.84 -65.41 33.97
CA ILE A 52 -25.94 -66.23 34.52
C ILE A 52 -25.97 -66.11 36.05
N ALA A 53 -24.82 -66.13 36.72
CA ALA A 53 -24.73 -65.95 38.16
C ALA A 53 -25.25 -64.57 38.62
N GLU A 54 -24.97 -63.52 37.84
CA GLU A 54 -25.53 -62.18 38.06
C GLU A 54 -27.06 -62.18 37.95
N LEU A 55 -27.63 -62.75 36.88
CA LEU A 55 -29.08 -62.79 36.66
C LEU A 55 -29.82 -63.60 37.72
N ILE A 56 -29.22 -64.72 38.17
CA ILE A 56 -29.76 -65.50 39.29
C ILE A 56 -29.76 -64.65 40.55
N SER A 57 -28.66 -63.96 40.85
CA SER A 57 -28.52 -63.15 42.07
C SER A 57 -29.46 -61.93 42.08
N GLU A 58 -29.71 -61.33 40.91
CA GLU A 58 -30.67 -60.23 40.75
C GLU A 58 -32.11 -60.69 41.01
N LYS A 59 -32.49 -61.87 40.51
CA LYS A 59 -33.83 -62.43 40.74
C LYS A 59 -34.01 -63.05 42.13
N HIS A 60 -32.94 -63.51 42.80
CA HIS A 60 -32.98 -64.13 44.13
C HIS A 60 -32.22 -63.29 45.17
N SER A 61 -32.90 -62.28 45.74
CA SER A 61 -32.32 -61.41 46.78
C SER A 61 -32.52 -61.91 48.23
N SER A 62 -32.94 -63.16 48.46
CA SER A 62 -33.15 -63.70 49.81
C SER A 62 -32.66 -65.15 49.97
N GLY A 63 -31.79 -65.36 50.96
CA GLY A 63 -30.80 -66.46 50.98
C GLY A 63 -31.25 -67.90 51.23
N LYS A 64 -32.46 -68.32 50.84
CA LYS A 64 -32.89 -69.75 50.92
C LYS A 64 -33.96 -70.13 49.90
N GLN A 65 -33.79 -69.79 48.62
CA GLN A 65 -34.67 -70.28 47.56
C GLN A 65 -33.86 -71.07 46.53
N VAL A 66 -34.39 -72.23 46.13
CA VAL A 66 -33.76 -73.15 45.18
C VAL A 66 -34.18 -72.74 43.76
N ILE A 67 -33.24 -72.73 42.83
CA ILE A 67 -33.52 -72.39 41.42
C ILE A 67 -34.38 -73.49 40.81
N SER A 68 -35.62 -73.13 40.46
CA SER A 68 -36.57 -74.02 39.80
C SER A 68 -36.38 -74.02 38.27
N LEU A 69 -36.88 -75.06 37.60
CA LEU A 69 -36.81 -75.17 36.13
C LEU A 69 -37.44 -73.96 35.41
N LYS A 70 -38.50 -73.39 35.99
CA LYS A 70 -39.21 -72.24 35.41
C LYS A 70 -38.37 -70.95 35.46
N GLU A 71 -37.68 -70.71 36.58
CA GLU A 71 -36.78 -69.54 36.72
C GLU A 71 -35.58 -69.66 35.79
N LEU A 72 -35.05 -70.88 35.62
CA LEU A 72 -33.98 -71.12 34.66
C LEU A 72 -34.40 -70.81 33.21
N ASP A 73 -35.65 -71.11 32.83
CA ASP A 73 -36.16 -70.81 31.49
C ASP A 73 -36.23 -69.30 31.21
N GLU A 74 -36.58 -68.51 32.21
CA GLU A 74 -36.57 -67.05 32.10
C GLU A 74 -35.15 -66.49 31.93
N ILE A 75 -34.17 -67.09 32.62
CA ILE A 75 -32.75 -66.69 32.50
C ILE A 75 -32.21 -67.07 31.13
N ILE A 76 -32.48 -68.28 30.64
CA ILE A 76 -32.06 -68.73 29.30
C ILE A 76 -32.70 -67.85 28.22
N ALA A 77 -33.97 -67.45 28.37
CA ALA A 77 -34.63 -66.55 27.42
C ALA A 77 -33.95 -65.17 27.31
N VAL A 78 -33.35 -64.67 28.39
CA VAL A 78 -32.58 -63.41 28.39
C VAL A 78 -31.19 -63.59 27.77
N MET A 79 -30.57 -64.75 27.99
CA MET A 79 -29.23 -65.05 27.46
C MET A 79 -29.24 -65.31 25.95
N GLY A 80 -30.31 -65.91 25.42
CA GLY A 80 -30.42 -66.33 24.01
C GLY A 80 -30.41 -67.85 23.86
N GLN A 81 -30.73 -68.36 22.68
CA GLN A 81 -30.65 -69.80 22.43
C GLN A 81 -29.21 -70.18 22.06
N PRO A 82 -28.74 -71.40 22.39
CA PRO A 82 -27.37 -71.84 22.04
C PRO A 82 -27.04 -71.70 20.55
N GLU A 83 -28.04 -71.80 19.67
CA GLU A 83 -27.87 -71.61 18.23
C GLU A 83 -27.47 -70.17 17.83
N ASP A 84 -27.81 -69.15 18.64
CA ASP A 84 -27.47 -67.74 18.39
C ASP A 84 -25.96 -67.45 18.54
N TYR A 85 -25.22 -68.35 19.20
CA TYR A 85 -23.78 -68.22 19.40
C TYR A 85 -22.93 -68.89 18.29
N ARG A 86 -23.58 -69.40 17.24
CA ARG A 86 -22.87 -69.93 16.07
C ARG A 86 -22.28 -68.77 15.28
N LEU A 87 -20.95 -68.67 15.29
CA LEU A 87 -20.22 -67.69 14.49
C LEU A 87 -20.14 -68.06 13.00
N ASP A 88 -20.66 -69.24 12.62
CA ASP A 88 -20.59 -69.77 11.27
C ASP A 88 -21.99 -70.00 10.70
N GLY A 89 -22.48 -69.01 9.93
CA GLY A 89 -23.64 -69.15 9.05
C GLY A 89 -24.43 -67.85 8.87
N GLU A 90 -24.33 -67.25 7.68
CA GLU A 90 -25.17 -66.17 7.19
C GLU A 90 -26.65 -66.31 7.62
N ALA A 91 -27.11 -65.41 8.47
CA ALA A 91 -28.53 -65.11 8.66
C ALA A 91 -28.73 -63.63 8.39
N ALA A 92 -29.34 -63.37 7.23
CA ALA A 92 -29.61 -62.06 6.66
C ALA A 92 -30.54 -61.23 7.54
N ALA A 93 -30.14 -59.98 7.81
CA ALA A 93 -31.05 -58.88 8.07
C ALA A 93 -30.44 -57.57 7.50
N GLU A 94 -31.29 -56.92 6.70
CA GLU A 94 -31.20 -55.76 5.81
C GLU A 94 -30.21 -54.59 6.06
N PRO A 95 -29.85 -53.82 5.00
CA PRO A 95 -28.80 -52.81 5.06
C PRO A 95 -29.30 -51.51 5.68
N ILE A 96 -28.68 -51.08 6.78
CA ILE A 96 -28.60 -49.66 7.13
C ILE A 96 -27.22 -49.18 6.69
N ASP A 97 -27.21 -48.28 5.71
CA ASP A 97 -26.03 -47.54 5.28
C ASP A 97 -25.40 -46.83 6.49
N SER A 98 -24.23 -47.31 6.89
CA SER A 98 -23.29 -46.50 7.65
C SER A 98 -21.90 -46.70 7.09
N THR A 99 -21.64 -46.01 5.99
CA THR A 99 -20.29 -45.60 5.61
C THR A 99 -19.73 -44.64 6.69
N PHE A 100 -19.41 -45.16 7.89
CA PHE A 100 -18.44 -44.52 8.78
C PHE A 100 -17.10 -45.19 8.54
N GLN A 101 -16.46 -44.74 7.46
CA GLN A 101 -15.01 -44.66 7.42
C GLN A 101 -14.56 -44.02 8.73
N ASN A 102 -13.85 -44.77 9.56
CA ASN A 102 -13.23 -44.30 10.79
C ASN A 102 -12.18 -43.26 10.39
N ARG A 103 -12.62 -42.00 10.26
CA ARG A 103 -11.79 -40.88 9.83
C ARG A 103 -10.80 -40.65 10.97
N LYS A 104 -9.54 -41.05 10.78
CA LYS A 104 -8.42 -40.79 11.70
C LYS A 104 -8.29 -39.28 11.90
N THR A 105 -9.00 -38.71 12.85
CA THR A 105 -8.86 -37.30 13.22
C THR A 105 -7.69 -37.18 14.18
N ARG A 106 -6.53 -36.76 13.66
CA ARG A 106 -5.39 -36.37 14.50
C ARG A 106 -5.76 -35.11 15.27
N LYS A 107 -5.48 -35.08 16.57
CA LYS A 107 -5.65 -33.87 17.38
C LYS A 107 -4.31 -33.17 17.55
N LEU A 108 -4.33 -31.84 17.53
CA LEU A 108 -3.12 -31.04 17.66
C LEU A 108 -2.70 -30.97 19.14
N TYR A 109 -1.59 -31.62 19.45
CA TYR A 109 -0.90 -31.53 20.74
C TYR A 109 0.56 -31.19 20.51
N ARG A 110 1.22 -30.55 21.49
CA ARG A 110 2.69 -30.40 21.48
C ARG A 110 3.36 -31.64 22.06
N ASP A 111 4.33 -32.18 21.33
CA ASP A 111 5.09 -33.38 21.69
C ASP A 111 6.39 -32.98 22.40
N ILE A 112 6.46 -33.23 23.71
CA ILE A 112 7.62 -32.90 24.54
C ILE A 112 8.72 -33.96 24.39
N ASP A 113 8.34 -35.23 24.17
CA ASP A 113 9.29 -36.34 24.13
C ASP A 113 10.18 -36.27 22.88
N GLU A 114 9.60 -35.84 21.76
CA GLU A 114 10.33 -35.63 20.49
C GLU A 114 10.67 -34.15 20.21
N GLY A 115 10.33 -33.25 21.15
CA GLY A 115 10.48 -31.81 21.05
C GLY A 115 11.82 -31.28 21.55
N MET A 116 12.41 -30.30 20.84
CA MET A 116 13.65 -29.65 21.28
C MET A 116 13.39 -28.43 22.19
N ILE A 117 12.42 -27.58 21.85
CA ILE A 117 12.05 -26.38 22.62
C ILE A 117 10.52 -26.37 22.79
N GLY A 118 9.98 -26.83 23.90
CA GLY A 118 8.53 -26.75 24.17
C GLY A 118 7.61 -27.67 23.33
N GLY A 119 8.14 -28.38 22.32
CA GLY A 119 7.42 -29.46 21.61
C GLY A 119 6.51 -29.05 20.45
N VAL A 120 6.43 -27.76 20.13
CA VAL A 120 5.47 -27.20 19.15
C VAL A 120 5.73 -27.71 17.73
N ALA A 121 6.99 -27.63 17.26
CA ALA A 121 7.33 -28.07 15.90
C ALA A 121 7.17 -29.59 15.70
N ALA A 122 7.37 -30.39 16.76
CA ALA A 122 7.15 -31.84 16.71
C ALA A 122 5.64 -32.16 16.69
N GLY A 123 4.85 -31.45 17.50
CA GLY A 123 3.39 -31.56 17.52
C GLY A 123 2.71 -31.19 16.20
N LEU A 124 3.13 -30.07 15.59
CA LEU A 124 2.68 -29.68 14.25
C LEU A 124 3.07 -30.73 13.20
N GLY A 125 4.21 -31.39 13.37
CA GLY A 125 4.65 -32.48 12.48
C GLY A 125 3.71 -33.67 12.50
N HIS A 126 3.32 -34.13 13.69
CA HIS A 126 2.35 -35.22 13.84
C HIS A 126 0.98 -34.84 13.29
N TYR A 127 0.50 -33.63 13.58
CA TYR A 127 -0.80 -33.15 13.10
C TYR A 127 -0.86 -33.06 11.57
N PHE A 128 0.11 -32.39 10.93
CA PHE A 128 0.15 -32.22 9.47
C PHE A 128 0.72 -33.43 8.71
N GLY A 129 1.31 -34.41 9.40
CA GLY A 129 1.96 -35.56 8.76
C GLY A 129 3.25 -35.20 8.01
N VAL A 130 3.90 -34.11 8.40
CA VAL A 130 5.14 -33.60 7.80
C VAL A 130 6.30 -33.83 8.76
N GLU A 131 7.49 -34.15 8.25
CA GLU A 131 8.66 -34.32 9.12
C GLU A 131 8.96 -33.03 9.90
N LYS A 132 9.22 -33.18 11.21
CA LYS A 132 9.51 -32.06 12.13
C LYS A 132 10.69 -31.17 11.69
N VAL A 133 11.58 -31.66 10.84
CA VAL A 133 12.69 -30.88 10.27
C VAL A 133 12.17 -29.78 9.35
N TRP A 134 11.21 -30.06 8.47
CA TRP A 134 10.66 -29.07 7.54
C TRP A 134 9.88 -27.97 8.24
N ILE A 135 9.14 -28.31 9.30
CA ILE A 135 8.43 -27.31 10.12
C ILE A 135 9.41 -26.39 10.83
N ARG A 136 10.57 -26.90 11.28
CA ARG A 136 11.64 -26.08 11.84
C ARG A 136 12.24 -25.14 10.80
N VAL A 137 12.51 -25.64 9.60
CA VAL A 137 13.04 -24.82 8.49
C VAL A 137 12.05 -23.71 8.12
N LEU A 138 10.75 -24.01 8.03
CA LEU A 138 9.71 -23.03 7.76
C LEU A 138 9.65 -21.95 8.85
N LEU A 139 9.65 -22.35 10.12
CA LEU A 139 9.57 -21.42 11.23
C LEU A 139 10.80 -20.50 11.28
N VAL A 140 11.99 -21.06 11.03
CA VAL A 140 13.23 -20.30 10.90
C VAL A 140 13.18 -19.35 9.70
N ALA A 141 12.67 -19.79 8.55
CA ALA A 141 12.48 -18.94 7.39
C ALA A 141 11.53 -17.76 7.68
N LEU A 142 10.45 -17.98 8.43
CA LEU A 142 9.54 -16.91 8.89
C LEU A 142 10.22 -15.91 9.83
N VAL A 143 11.19 -16.32 10.64
CA VAL A 143 12.01 -15.40 11.45
C VAL A 143 12.81 -14.45 10.54
N PHE A 144 13.39 -14.97 9.45
CA PHE A 144 14.23 -14.18 8.54
C PHE A 144 13.44 -13.32 7.56
N LEU A 145 12.32 -13.83 7.02
CA LEU A 145 11.49 -13.12 6.06
C LEU A 145 10.56 -12.09 6.71
N GLY A 146 10.13 -12.35 7.95
CA GLY A 146 9.11 -11.56 8.62
C GLY A 146 9.61 -10.72 9.80
N VAL A 147 10.88 -10.25 9.79
CA VAL A 147 11.47 -9.38 10.81
C VAL A 147 11.25 -9.91 12.25
N GLY A 148 11.50 -11.20 12.49
CA GLY A 148 11.34 -11.81 13.81
C GLY A 148 9.92 -12.30 14.17
N SER A 149 8.92 -12.12 13.30
CA SER A 149 7.56 -12.64 13.52
C SER A 149 7.50 -14.15 13.74
N GLY A 150 8.41 -14.93 13.16
CA GLY A 150 8.51 -16.37 13.42
C GLY A 150 8.78 -16.73 14.90
N ILE A 151 9.46 -15.86 15.66
CA ILE A 151 9.70 -16.07 17.09
C ILE A 151 8.42 -15.83 17.88
N ILE A 152 7.70 -14.74 17.57
CA ILE A 152 6.43 -14.39 18.20
C ILE A 152 5.38 -15.47 17.90
N ALA A 153 5.30 -15.92 16.65
CA ALA A 153 4.42 -17.01 16.23
C ALA A 153 4.71 -18.31 17.00
N TYR A 154 5.99 -18.64 17.22
CA TYR A 154 6.36 -19.81 18.01
C TYR A 154 5.89 -19.73 19.46
N ILE A 155 6.10 -18.58 20.11
CA ILE A 155 5.69 -18.34 21.50
C ILE A 155 4.15 -18.39 21.61
N ALA A 156 3.44 -17.79 20.65
CA ALA A 156 1.98 -17.84 20.60
C ALA A 156 1.47 -19.29 20.47
N LEU A 157 2.02 -20.08 19.55
CA LEU A 157 1.66 -21.49 19.39
C LEU A 157 2.03 -22.33 20.62
N TRP A 158 3.11 -21.99 21.32
CA TRP A 158 3.51 -22.66 22.55
C TRP A 158 2.53 -22.44 23.72
N ILE A 159 1.93 -21.24 23.79
CA ILE A 159 0.91 -20.90 24.80
C ILE A 159 -0.44 -21.53 24.44
N ILE A 160 -0.82 -21.50 23.16
CA ILE A 160 -2.15 -21.94 22.70
C ILE A 160 -2.27 -23.47 22.67
N ILE A 161 -1.21 -24.19 22.27
CA ILE A 161 -1.29 -25.63 22.04
C ILE A 161 -1.01 -26.41 23.34
N PRO A 162 -1.94 -27.26 23.81
CA PRO A 162 -1.74 -28.08 25.01
C PRO A 162 -0.73 -29.22 24.76
N GLN A 163 -0.04 -29.64 25.82
CA GLN A 163 0.91 -30.77 25.80
C GLN A 163 0.19 -32.11 25.91
N ALA A 164 0.65 -33.12 25.16
CA ALA A 164 0.17 -34.50 25.31
C ALA A 164 0.85 -35.16 26.52
N ILE A 165 0.10 -35.37 27.60
CA ILE A 165 0.58 -35.97 28.85
C ILE A 165 0.17 -37.44 28.91
N THR A 166 -1.09 -37.74 28.56
CA THR A 166 -1.64 -39.10 28.71
C THR A 166 -1.31 -39.99 27.51
N THR A 167 -1.23 -41.31 27.73
CA THR A 167 -0.99 -42.28 26.66
C THR A 167 -2.05 -42.18 25.56
N SER A 168 -3.29 -41.93 25.95
CA SER A 168 -4.41 -41.69 25.05
C SER A 168 -4.19 -40.43 24.20
N GLU A 169 -3.78 -39.30 24.79
CA GLU A 169 -3.46 -38.06 24.04
C GLU A 169 -2.30 -38.25 23.06
N LYS A 170 -1.27 -39.05 23.44
CA LYS A 170 -0.15 -39.37 22.53
C LYS A 170 -0.60 -40.22 21.34
N LEU A 171 -1.51 -41.15 21.56
CA LEU A 171 -2.13 -41.97 20.49
C LEU A 171 -3.03 -41.11 19.59
N GLU A 172 -3.82 -40.20 20.16
CA GLU A 172 -4.66 -39.24 19.43
C GLU A 172 -3.83 -38.28 18.55
N MET A 173 -2.67 -37.81 19.05
CA MET A 173 -1.75 -36.95 18.30
C MET A 173 -1.17 -37.65 17.07
N ARG A 174 -0.83 -38.94 17.20
CA ARG A 174 -0.26 -39.77 16.12
C ARG A 174 -1.33 -40.32 15.16
N GLY A 175 -2.61 -40.21 15.52
CA GLY A 175 -3.73 -40.73 14.73
C GLY A 175 -3.88 -42.25 14.81
N GLU A 176 -3.43 -42.84 15.92
CA GLU A 176 -3.63 -44.25 16.24
C GLU A 176 -4.95 -44.43 17.02
N PRO A 177 -5.74 -45.49 16.74
CA PRO A 177 -7.02 -45.67 17.41
C PRO A 177 -6.79 -45.97 18.90
N VAL A 178 -7.49 -45.24 19.76
CA VAL A 178 -7.46 -45.40 21.23
C VAL A 178 -8.25 -46.65 21.61
N THR A 179 -7.64 -47.82 21.43
CA THR A 179 -8.18 -49.15 21.77
C THR A 179 -7.38 -49.74 22.93
N ILE A 180 -8.00 -50.63 23.71
CA ILE A 180 -7.38 -51.25 24.90
C ILE A 180 -6.05 -51.94 24.53
N SER A 181 -6.00 -52.62 23.39
CA SER A 181 -4.80 -53.29 22.87
C SER A 181 -3.66 -52.33 22.52
N ASN A 182 -3.96 -51.16 21.95
CA ASN A 182 -2.93 -50.14 21.64
C ASN A 182 -2.43 -49.42 22.90
N ILE A 183 -3.31 -49.17 23.87
CA ILE A 183 -2.93 -48.59 25.16
C ILE A 183 -2.05 -49.58 25.94
N GLU A 184 -2.42 -50.86 26.01
CA GLU A 184 -1.65 -51.90 26.68
C GLU A 184 -0.26 -52.05 26.05
N LYS A 185 -0.18 -52.14 24.72
CA LYS A 185 1.08 -52.18 24.00
C LYS A 185 1.97 -50.98 24.34
N LYS A 186 1.41 -49.76 24.31
CA LYS A 186 2.18 -48.55 24.59
C LYS A 186 2.62 -48.46 26.05
N VAL A 187 1.77 -48.84 27.00
CA VAL A 187 2.11 -48.88 28.42
C VAL A 187 3.19 -49.95 28.69
N ARG A 188 3.11 -51.11 28.04
CA ARG A 188 4.10 -52.19 28.15
C ARG A 188 5.45 -51.79 27.58
N GLU A 189 5.49 -51.12 26.43
CA GLU A 189 6.71 -50.56 25.84
C GLU A 189 7.38 -49.52 26.75
N GLU A 190 6.59 -48.60 27.33
CA GLU A 190 7.10 -47.60 28.29
C GLU A 190 7.60 -48.28 29.58
N PHE A 191 6.88 -49.29 30.08
CA PHE A 191 7.27 -50.05 31.28
C PHE A 191 8.54 -50.88 31.03
N GLU A 192 8.70 -51.49 29.86
CA GLU A 192 9.91 -52.22 29.48
C GLU A 192 11.10 -51.27 29.33
N GLN A 193 10.95 -50.11 28.66
CA GLN A 193 12.02 -49.10 28.56
C GLN A 193 12.44 -48.58 29.94
N VAL A 194 11.49 -48.34 30.83
CA VAL A 194 11.76 -47.93 32.21
C VAL A 194 12.45 -49.06 32.97
N SER A 195 11.92 -50.29 32.92
CA SER A 195 12.51 -51.46 33.58
C SER A 195 13.93 -51.74 33.10
N GLU A 196 14.23 -51.52 31.82
CA GLU A 196 15.56 -51.71 31.25
C GLU A 196 16.54 -50.62 31.72
N ARG A 197 16.08 -49.37 31.85
CA ARG A 197 16.86 -48.27 32.47
C ARG A 197 17.11 -48.48 33.96
N PHE A 198 16.16 -49.09 34.68
CA PHE A 198 16.29 -49.42 36.10
C PHE A 198 17.18 -50.65 36.37
N LYS A 199 17.27 -51.61 35.42
CA LYS A 199 18.15 -52.79 35.56
C LYS A 199 19.65 -52.46 35.51
N ASN A 200 20.05 -51.29 35.01
CA ASN A 200 21.46 -50.93 34.77
C ASN A 200 21.99 -49.74 35.59
N THR A 201 21.36 -49.35 36.71
CA THR A 201 21.81 -48.15 37.45
C THR A 201 21.92 -48.34 38.97
N ASP A 202 23.16 -48.35 39.48
CA ASP A 202 23.48 -48.15 40.90
C ASP A 202 22.98 -46.77 41.39
N PHE A 203 22.11 -46.79 42.40
CA PHE A 203 21.33 -45.63 42.84
C PHE A 203 22.11 -44.59 43.67
N SER A 204 23.40 -44.78 43.91
CA SER A 204 24.26 -43.82 44.63
C SER A 204 24.99 -42.82 43.71
N ALA A 205 25.03 -43.07 42.40
CA ALA A 205 25.65 -42.17 41.40
C ALA A 205 24.66 -41.19 40.74
N ALA A 206 23.36 -41.33 41.00
CA ALA A 206 22.30 -40.53 40.37
C ALA A 206 22.27 -39.07 40.88
N GLY A 207 22.56 -38.83 42.17
CA GLY A 207 22.55 -37.47 42.76
C GLY A 207 23.64 -36.54 42.20
N GLN A 208 24.81 -37.08 41.85
CA GLN A 208 25.93 -36.30 41.29
C GLN A 208 25.81 -36.07 39.77
N ARG A 209 25.04 -36.91 39.06
CA ARG A 209 24.80 -36.79 37.61
C ARG A 209 23.67 -35.81 37.25
N VAL A 210 22.71 -35.58 38.15
CA VAL A 210 21.64 -34.58 37.92
C VAL A 210 22.19 -33.15 37.96
N GLN A 211 23.17 -32.85 38.81
CA GLN A 211 23.81 -31.53 38.87
C GLN A 211 24.69 -31.26 37.62
N THR A 212 25.34 -32.29 37.06
CA THR A 212 26.13 -32.17 35.82
C THR A 212 25.27 -32.22 34.56
N GLY A 213 24.09 -32.85 34.60
CA GLY A 213 23.10 -32.86 33.51
C GLY A 213 22.42 -31.51 33.32
N ALA A 214 21.99 -30.85 34.41
CA ALA A 214 21.40 -29.51 34.35
C ALA A 214 22.40 -28.45 33.83
N GLN A 215 23.67 -28.54 34.25
CA GLN A 215 24.73 -27.66 33.73
C GLN A 215 24.99 -27.90 32.23
N ARG A 216 24.94 -29.15 31.75
CA ARG A 216 25.08 -29.47 30.32
C ARG A 216 23.90 -28.98 29.48
N VAL A 217 22.66 -29.15 29.96
CA VAL A 217 21.46 -28.68 29.23
C VAL A 217 21.43 -27.13 29.19
N SER A 218 21.80 -26.45 30.27
CA SER A 218 21.93 -24.98 30.28
C SER A 218 23.02 -24.49 29.33
N ASN A 219 24.20 -25.11 29.33
CA ASN A 219 25.29 -24.73 28.44
C ASN A 219 24.94 -25.03 26.98
N SER A 220 24.30 -26.16 26.67
CA SER A 220 23.90 -26.50 25.29
C SER A 220 22.75 -25.63 24.77
N LEU A 221 21.80 -25.22 25.60
CA LEU A 221 20.74 -24.27 25.21
C LEU A 221 21.30 -22.86 25.01
N GLY A 222 22.22 -22.43 25.87
CA GLY A 222 22.92 -21.15 25.73
C GLY A 222 23.78 -21.09 24.47
N ASP A 223 24.50 -22.16 24.15
CA ASP A 223 25.33 -22.25 22.95
C ASP A 223 24.50 -22.32 21.66
N ALA A 224 23.37 -23.03 21.68
CA ALA A 224 22.42 -23.06 20.55
C ALA A 224 21.79 -21.67 20.31
N PHE A 225 21.34 -21.00 21.37
CA PHE A 225 20.81 -19.64 21.27
C PHE A 225 21.87 -18.63 20.80
N GLY A 226 23.08 -18.69 21.36
CA GLY A 226 24.20 -17.85 20.94
C GLY A 226 24.59 -18.08 19.48
N THR A 227 24.48 -19.32 18.99
CA THR A 227 24.72 -19.64 17.57
C THR A 227 23.64 -19.05 16.68
N LEU A 228 22.37 -19.13 17.06
CA LEU A 228 21.26 -18.50 16.33
C LEU A 228 21.40 -16.97 16.27
N VAL A 229 21.75 -16.32 17.38
CA VAL A 229 22.00 -14.88 17.43
C VAL A 229 23.18 -14.49 16.53
N LYS A 230 24.27 -15.27 16.52
CA LYS A 230 25.42 -15.03 15.62
C LYS A 230 25.01 -15.14 14.14
N ILE A 231 24.17 -16.11 13.79
CA ILE A 231 23.64 -16.24 12.42
C ILE A 231 22.79 -15.02 12.07
N PHE A 232 21.90 -14.61 12.97
CA PHE A 232 21.04 -13.45 12.77
C PHE A 232 21.84 -12.14 12.58
N VAL A 233 22.84 -11.90 13.43
CA VAL A 233 23.74 -10.74 13.32
C VAL A 233 24.50 -10.75 11.99
N LYS A 234 24.93 -11.93 11.53
CA LYS A 234 25.55 -12.05 10.20
C LYS A 234 24.56 -11.75 9.07
N CYS A 235 23.32 -12.26 9.14
CA CYS A 235 22.30 -11.94 8.14
C CYS A 235 22.03 -10.42 8.05
N ILE A 236 21.96 -9.72 9.18
CA ILE A 236 21.86 -8.25 9.21
C ILE A 236 23.07 -7.61 8.54
N GLY A 237 24.29 -8.09 8.83
CA GLY A 237 25.51 -7.61 8.20
C GLY A 237 25.47 -7.73 6.66
N ILE A 238 24.96 -8.85 6.13
CA ILE A 238 24.80 -9.06 4.68
C ILE A 238 23.79 -8.06 4.11
N LEU A 239 22.64 -7.88 4.77
CA LEU A 239 21.58 -6.97 4.31
C LEU A 239 22.06 -5.52 4.24
N ILE A 240 22.79 -5.05 5.27
CA ILE A 240 23.38 -3.71 5.28
C ILE A 240 24.30 -3.53 4.07
N ILE A 241 25.23 -4.46 3.84
CA ILE A 241 26.16 -4.40 2.70
C ILE A 241 25.41 -4.39 1.36
N LEU A 242 24.42 -5.28 1.20
CA LEU A 242 23.62 -5.39 -0.02
C LEU A 242 22.85 -4.09 -0.31
N SER A 243 22.41 -3.37 0.73
CA SER A 243 21.74 -2.08 0.57
C SER A 243 22.70 -0.90 0.31
N CYS A 244 23.88 -0.89 0.92
CA CYS A 244 24.82 0.24 0.82
C CYS A 244 25.63 0.23 -0.48
N ILE A 245 26.01 -0.95 -1.00
CA ILE A 245 26.82 -1.05 -2.22
C ILE A 245 26.14 -0.37 -3.42
N PRO A 246 24.85 -0.65 -3.75
CA PRO A 246 24.18 0.00 -4.88
C PRO A 246 24.13 1.53 -4.74
N VAL A 247 23.92 2.04 -3.52
CA VAL A 247 23.90 3.49 -3.27
C VAL A 247 25.26 4.12 -3.55
N ILE A 248 26.34 3.52 -3.04
CA ILE A 248 27.71 4.02 -3.29
C ILE A 248 28.04 3.95 -4.79
N VAL A 249 27.68 2.86 -5.47
CA VAL A 249 27.89 2.71 -6.92
C VAL A 249 27.10 3.75 -7.68
N ALA A 250 25.83 3.98 -7.35
CA ALA A 250 24.99 4.99 -7.99
C ALA A 250 25.55 6.40 -7.79
N LEU A 251 26.04 6.74 -6.59
CA LEU A 251 26.69 8.02 -6.33
C LEU A 251 27.95 8.20 -7.19
N ILE A 252 28.79 7.17 -7.30
CA ILE A 252 29.99 7.20 -8.14
C ILE A 252 29.62 7.38 -9.61
N LEU A 253 28.68 6.58 -10.11
CA LEU A 253 28.19 6.67 -11.49
C LEU A 253 27.56 8.04 -11.78
N GLY A 254 26.86 8.64 -10.82
CA GLY A 254 26.29 9.99 -10.94
C GLY A 254 27.36 11.05 -11.14
N VAL A 255 28.48 11.00 -10.41
CA VAL A 255 29.61 11.91 -10.63
C VAL A 255 30.18 11.76 -12.03
N PHE A 256 30.41 10.51 -12.48
CA PHE A 256 30.89 10.24 -13.83
C PHE A 256 29.91 10.74 -14.90
N ALA A 257 28.61 10.50 -14.72
CA ALA A 257 27.58 10.99 -15.63
C ALA A 257 27.70 12.50 -15.82
N THR A 258 27.71 13.29 -14.73
CA THR A 258 27.83 14.76 -14.79
C THR A 258 29.15 15.28 -15.40
N SER A 259 30.19 14.44 -15.50
CA SER A 259 31.50 14.83 -16.00
C SER A 259 31.72 14.54 -17.50
N THR A 260 30.86 13.73 -18.11
CA THR A 260 31.03 13.25 -19.49
C THR A 260 30.06 13.93 -20.45
N ALA A 261 30.40 13.95 -21.74
CA ALA A 261 29.50 14.38 -22.81
C ALA A 261 28.20 13.53 -22.91
N LEU A 262 28.07 12.45 -22.13
CA LEU A 262 26.85 11.64 -22.07
C LEU A 262 25.65 12.43 -21.53
N VAL A 263 25.86 13.57 -20.85
CA VAL A 263 24.76 14.43 -20.34
C VAL A 263 23.95 15.05 -21.48
N SER A 264 24.55 15.36 -22.62
CA SER A 264 23.86 16.07 -23.71
C SER A 264 22.77 15.24 -24.40
N GLU A 265 22.80 13.91 -24.25
CA GLU A 265 21.78 13.01 -24.82
C GLU A 265 20.61 12.75 -23.85
N PHE A 266 20.69 13.21 -22.59
CA PHE A 266 19.61 13.01 -21.62
C PHE A 266 18.66 14.21 -21.59
N PRO A 267 17.33 14.00 -21.51
CA PRO A 267 16.33 15.08 -21.43
C PRO A 267 16.52 16.08 -20.28
N TRP A 268 17.32 15.74 -19.26
CA TRP A 268 17.65 16.63 -18.13
C TRP A 268 18.82 17.59 -18.41
N SER A 269 19.36 17.62 -19.64
CA SER A 269 20.35 18.61 -20.07
C SER A 269 19.81 20.06 -19.97
N VAL A 270 18.51 20.25 -20.10
CA VAL A 270 17.85 21.55 -19.87
C VAL A 270 18.06 22.05 -18.44
N LEU A 271 18.05 21.15 -17.44
CA LEU A 271 18.39 21.48 -16.05
C LEU A 271 19.91 21.69 -15.87
N TYR A 272 20.74 21.09 -16.72
CA TYR A 272 22.20 21.26 -16.72
C TYR A 272 22.61 22.66 -17.19
N GLU A 273 22.00 23.18 -18.25
CA GLU A 273 22.33 24.49 -18.84
C GLU A 273 21.51 25.64 -18.24
N GLY A 274 20.23 25.40 -17.96
CA GLY A 274 19.33 26.39 -17.35
C GLY A 274 19.45 26.51 -15.83
N GLY A 275 19.77 25.41 -15.12
CA GLY A 275 19.68 25.30 -13.65
C GLY A 275 20.98 25.53 -12.86
N ASN A 276 22.14 25.63 -13.52
CA ASN A 276 23.39 25.94 -12.83
C ASN A 276 23.68 27.44 -12.81
N PHE A 277 23.16 28.14 -11.81
CA PHE A 277 23.18 29.61 -11.82
C PHE A 277 24.56 30.23 -11.53
N THR A 278 25.49 29.51 -10.89
CA THR A 278 26.74 30.05 -10.30
C THR A 278 28.05 29.76 -11.07
N ASP A 279 27.96 29.23 -12.29
CA ASP A 279 29.11 28.84 -13.14
C ASP A 279 30.06 27.80 -12.53
N TYR A 280 29.76 27.28 -11.34
CA TYR A 280 30.58 26.24 -10.73
C TYR A 280 30.47 24.94 -11.52
N PRO A 281 31.58 24.23 -11.78
CA PRO A 281 31.53 22.96 -12.50
C PRO A 281 30.66 21.93 -11.76
N LEU A 282 29.69 21.33 -12.45
CA LEU A 282 28.76 20.39 -11.80
C LEU A 282 29.44 19.13 -11.27
N TRP A 283 30.53 18.68 -11.89
CA TRP A 283 31.33 17.56 -11.40
C TRP A 283 31.87 17.83 -9.98
N LEU A 284 32.18 19.09 -9.64
CA LEU A 284 32.65 19.47 -8.31
C LEU A 284 31.54 19.24 -7.29
N ILE A 285 30.30 19.63 -7.62
CA ILE A 285 29.13 19.39 -6.77
C ILE A 285 28.90 17.89 -6.63
N GLY A 286 28.99 17.13 -7.73
CA GLY A 286 28.90 15.67 -7.70
C GLY A 286 29.91 15.04 -6.74
N VAL A 287 31.17 15.46 -6.78
CA VAL A 287 32.21 15.01 -5.84
C VAL A 287 31.86 15.38 -4.40
N LEU A 288 31.37 16.60 -4.15
CA LEU A 288 30.96 17.02 -2.81
C LEU A 288 29.78 16.19 -2.28
N ILE A 289 28.77 15.90 -3.11
CA ILE A 289 27.63 15.03 -2.78
C ILE A 289 28.12 13.59 -2.52
N LEU A 290 29.02 13.07 -3.34
CA LEU A 290 29.62 11.75 -3.15
C LEU A 290 30.35 11.66 -1.81
N ILE A 291 31.09 12.69 -1.40
CA ILE A 291 31.73 12.70 -0.09
C ILE A 291 30.68 12.81 1.03
N ALA A 292 29.74 13.75 0.93
CA ALA A 292 28.73 14.03 1.95
C ALA A 292 27.81 12.84 2.24
N PHE A 293 27.37 12.10 1.20
CA PHE A 293 26.50 10.94 1.35
C PHE A 293 27.27 9.62 1.32
N GLY A 294 28.30 9.51 0.49
CA GLY A 294 29.09 8.27 0.35
C GLY A 294 29.87 7.91 1.61
N VAL A 295 30.38 8.88 2.39
CA VAL A 295 31.11 8.59 3.64
C VAL A 295 30.19 7.92 4.69
N PRO A 296 28.98 8.44 5.00
CA PRO A 296 28.01 7.73 5.85
C PRO A 296 27.71 6.30 5.39
N PHE A 297 27.39 6.10 4.10
CA PHE A 297 27.11 4.78 3.55
C PHE A 297 28.33 3.86 3.57
N PHE A 298 29.54 4.40 3.38
CA PHE A 298 30.78 3.66 3.52
C PHE A 298 30.99 3.17 4.95
N TYR A 299 30.73 3.99 5.97
CA TYR A 299 30.79 3.55 7.37
C TYR A 299 29.71 2.54 7.75
N LEU A 300 28.49 2.67 7.19
CA LEU A 300 27.44 1.64 7.34
C LEU A 300 27.87 0.32 6.70
N MET A 301 28.49 0.36 5.53
CA MET A 301 29.06 -0.83 4.88
C MET A 301 30.19 -1.45 5.73
N LEU A 302 31.10 -0.64 6.28
CA LEU A 302 32.15 -1.12 7.21
C LEU A 302 31.56 -1.75 8.48
N LEU A 303 30.46 -1.20 9.01
CA LEU A 303 29.71 -1.80 10.10
C LEU A 303 29.16 -3.18 9.70
N GLY A 304 28.56 -3.29 8.51
CA GLY A 304 28.12 -4.56 7.93
C GLY A 304 29.25 -5.60 7.88
N PHE A 305 30.43 -5.23 7.36
CA PHE A 305 31.59 -6.13 7.33
C PHE A 305 32.07 -6.54 8.73
N LYS A 306 32.04 -5.63 9.70
CA LYS A 306 32.39 -5.92 11.10
C LYS A 306 31.44 -6.91 11.75
N LEU A 307 30.17 -6.95 11.34
CA LEU A 307 29.19 -7.96 11.79
C LEU A 307 29.43 -9.33 11.16
N LEU A 308 29.96 -9.39 9.93
CA LEU A 308 30.24 -10.66 9.22
C LEU A 308 31.55 -11.31 9.64
N LEU A 309 32.59 -10.48 9.78
CA LEU A 309 33.97 -10.91 9.94
C LEU A 309 34.44 -10.61 11.37
N ASN A 310 34.58 -11.65 12.19
CA ASN A 310 35.01 -11.52 13.60
C ASN A 310 36.37 -10.83 13.77
N ASN A 311 37.24 -10.87 12.76
CA ASN A 311 38.59 -10.28 12.78
C ASN A 311 38.72 -9.08 11.84
N PHE A 312 37.62 -8.41 11.49
CA PHE A 312 37.69 -7.22 10.63
C PHE A 312 38.45 -6.10 11.33
N LYS A 313 39.60 -5.72 10.77
CA LYS A 313 40.37 -4.59 11.26
C LYS A 313 39.75 -3.32 10.71
N SER A 314 39.06 -2.56 11.57
CA SER A 314 38.59 -1.23 11.20
C SER A 314 39.77 -0.35 10.78
N PRO A 315 39.56 0.60 9.85
CA PRO A 315 40.58 1.54 9.46
C PRO A 315 41.19 2.27 10.67
N GLY A 316 42.47 2.61 10.59
CA GLY A 316 43.20 3.28 11.67
C GLY A 316 42.58 4.64 12.03
N LYS A 317 42.86 5.14 13.25
CA LYS A 317 42.33 6.43 13.74
C LYS A 317 42.63 7.59 12.79
N ILE A 318 43.84 7.63 12.22
CA ILE A 318 44.26 8.65 11.26
C ILE A 318 43.31 8.68 10.06
N PHE A 319 43.07 7.53 9.43
CA PHE A 319 42.14 7.41 8.30
C PHE A 319 40.74 7.92 8.66
N ASN A 320 40.23 7.52 9.83
CA ASN A 320 38.88 7.91 10.27
C ASN A 320 38.76 9.43 10.50
N PHE A 321 39.77 10.07 11.09
CA PHE A 321 39.76 11.52 11.27
C PHE A 321 39.95 12.26 9.94
N THR A 322 40.77 11.74 9.03
CA THR A 322 40.96 12.32 7.70
C THR A 322 39.65 12.32 6.90
N ILE A 323 38.96 11.18 6.81
CA ILE A 323 37.71 11.09 6.06
C ILE A 323 36.58 11.88 6.72
N LEU A 324 36.54 11.94 8.06
CA LEU A 324 35.62 12.81 8.79
C LEU A 324 35.88 14.29 8.48
N GLY A 325 37.15 14.69 8.40
CA GLY A 325 37.54 16.04 7.99
C GLY A 325 37.02 16.38 6.60
N PHE A 326 37.26 15.53 5.61
CA PHE A 326 36.73 15.72 4.26
C PHE A 326 35.21 15.76 4.21
N TRP A 327 34.54 14.91 4.99
CA TRP A 327 33.08 14.91 5.11
C TRP A 327 32.55 16.25 5.63
N ILE A 328 33.14 16.79 6.69
CA ILE A 328 32.73 18.10 7.24
C ILE A 328 32.97 19.22 6.22
N ILE A 329 34.13 19.27 5.56
CA ILE A 329 34.37 20.35 4.57
C ILE A 329 33.42 20.20 3.38
N SER A 330 33.07 18.97 2.98
CA SER A 330 32.12 18.76 1.88
C SER A 330 30.75 19.34 2.19
N ILE A 331 30.27 19.18 3.43
CA ILE A 331 29.00 19.76 3.88
C ILE A 331 29.07 21.29 3.92
N ILE A 332 30.16 21.85 4.46
CA ILE A 332 30.34 23.32 4.51
C ILE A 332 30.34 23.91 3.09
N LEU A 333 31.04 23.26 2.15
CA LEU A 333 31.09 23.70 0.75
C LEU A 333 29.74 23.54 0.05
N LEU A 334 29.00 22.46 0.30
CA LEU A 334 27.64 22.29 -0.23
C LEU A 334 26.71 23.40 0.29
N ILE A 335 26.77 23.73 1.58
CA ILE A 335 25.97 24.81 2.15
C ILE A 335 26.34 26.15 1.50
N ALA A 336 27.63 26.45 1.37
CA ALA A 336 28.10 27.68 0.71
C ALA A 336 27.64 27.74 -0.76
N PHE A 337 27.69 26.62 -1.46
CA PHE A 337 27.20 26.48 -2.83
C PHE A 337 25.69 26.73 -2.92
N THR A 338 24.88 26.12 -2.05
CA THR A 338 23.43 26.35 -1.99
C THR A 338 23.11 27.83 -1.73
N ILE A 339 23.83 28.48 -0.81
CA ILE A 339 23.67 29.92 -0.57
C ILE A 339 24.04 30.73 -1.82
N ALA A 340 25.11 30.36 -2.53
CA ALA A 340 25.50 31.03 -3.76
C ALA A 340 24.42 30.90 -4.85
N GLN A 341 23.82 29.71 -5.00
CA GLN A 341 22.71 29.47 -5.94
C GLN A 341 21.48 30.32 -5.61
N ILE A 342 21.05 30.33 -4.34
CA ILE A 342 19.89 31.14 -3.91
C ILE A 342 20.17 32.63 -4.11
N LYS A 343 21.40 33.08 -3.87
CA LYS A 343 21.77 34.48 -4.06
C LYS A 343 21.60 34.96 -5.51
N GLU A 344 21.68 34.09 -6.50
CA GLU A 344 21.43 34.46 -7.91
C GLU A 344 20.00 34.96 -8.15
N PHE A 345 19.07 34.72 -7.21
CA PHE A 345 17.68 35.18 -7.27
C PHE A 345 17.35 36.25 -6.21
N ALA A 346 18.36 36.87 -5.60
CA ALA A 346 18.15 37.76 -4.45
C ALA A 346 17.53 39.13 -4.81
N TYR A 347 17.65 39.58 -6.05
CA TYR A 347 17.15 40.88 -6.50
C TYR A 347 16.45 40.77 -7.84
N GLU A 348 15.30 41.44 -7.96
CA GLU A 348 14.59 41.64 -9.23
C GLU A 348 15.08 42.93 -9.91
N GLY A 349 15.29 42.85 -11.22
CA GLY A 349 15.65 43.97 -12.07
C GLY A 349 14.64 44.13 -13.20
N ARG A 350 14.42 45.37 -13.63
CA ARG A 350 13.48 45.68 -14.70
C ARG A 350 14.06 46.65 -15.73
N THR A 351 13.68 46.46 -16.99
CA THR A 351 13.88 47.43 -18.06
C THR A 351 12.56 47.72 -18.74
N THR A 352 12.41 48.93 -19.28
CA THR A 352 11.15 49.38 -19.88
C THR A 352 11.43 50.03 -21.22
N ASN A 353 10.77 49.53 -22.25
CA ASN A 353 10.76 50.14 -23.57
C ASN A 353 9.35 50.67 -23.86
N LYS A 354 9.25 51.91 -24.35
CA LYS A 354 7.97 52.53 -24.73
C LYS A 354 8.02 52.92 -26.20
N GLN A 355 6.98 52.58 -26.93
CA GLN A 355 6.87 52.88 -28.35
C GLN A 355 5.44 53.32 -28.69
N ASP A 356 5.33 54.51 -29.28
CA ASP A 356 4.04 55.05 -29.72
C ASP A 356 3.53 54.27 -30.96
N ILE A 357 2.22 54.01 -31.00
CA ILE A 357 1.54 53.36 -32.13
C ILE A 357 0.49 54.30 -32.73
N ALA A 358 0.53 54.44 -34.05
CA ALA A 358 -0.38 55.31 -34.80
C ALA A 358 -1.68 54.58 -35.13
N VAL A 359 -2.61 54.53 -34.17
CA VAL A 359 -3.93 53.91 -34.34
C VAL A 359 -4.84 54.78 -35.20
N ASP A 360 -5.46 54.19 -36.22
CA ASP A 360 -6.48 54.87 -37.04
C ASP A 360 -7.82 54.85 -36.29
N LEU A 361 -8.27 56.03 -35.83
CA LEU A 361 -9.51 56.19 -35.06
C LEU A 361 -10.78 55.82 -35.85
N ASN A 362 -10.72 55.71 -37.18
CA ASN A 362 -11.86 55.29 -38.00
C ASN A 362 -11.96 53.77 -38.15
N LYS A 363 -10.94 53.03 -37.72
CA LYS A 363 -10.88 51.57 -37.78
C LYS A 363 -10.92 50.99 -36.38
N THR A 364 -11.42 49.75 -36.27
CA THR A 364 -11.31 49.00 -35.02
C THR A 364 -9.88 48.51 -34.86
N LEU A 365 -9.27 48.72 -33.69
CA LEU A 365 -7.97 48.16 -33.33
C LEU A 365 -8.17 46.69 -32.94
N LEU A 366 -7.59 45.76 -33.70
CA LEU A 366 -7.55 44.35 -33.31
C LEU A 366 -6.31 44.08 -32.47
N ILE A 367 -6.47 43.47 -31.31
CA ILE A 367 -5.40 43.02 -30.43
C ILE A 367 -5.40 41.50 -30.42
N GLN A 368 -4.27 40.89 -30.73
CA GLN A 368 -4.16 39.44 -30.80
C GLN A 368 -2.74 38.97 -30.44
N PHE A 369 -2.62 37.70 -30.07
CA PHE A 369 -1.35 37.01 -30.01
C PHE A 369 -1.11 36.20 -31.28
N ALA A 370 0.15 36.02 -31.68
CA ALA A 370 0.52 35.26 -32.87
C ALA A 370 0.18 33.77 -32.71
N GLU A 371 -0.44 33.18 -33.74
CA GLU A 371 -0.57 31.73 -33.89
C GLU A 371 0.77 31.17 -34.34
N ASN A 372 1.71 30.95 -33.41
CA ASN A 372 2.98 30.32 -33.73
C ASN A 372 2.80 28.80 -33.61
N ASP A 373 2.76 28.11 -34.76
CA ASP A 373 2.53 26.65 -34.89
C ASP A 373 3.74 25.79 -34.47
N ASP A 374 4.89 26.40 -34.15
CA ASP A 374 6.15 25.67 -34.05
C ASP A 374 6.45 25.09 -32.65
N VAL A 375 5.70 25.45 -31.60
CA VAL A 375 5.93 24.96 -30.22
C VAL A 375 4.58 24.73 -29.51
N GLU A 376 4.11 23.49 -29.47
CA GLU A 376 2.98 23.08 -28.61
C GLU A 376 3.46 22.96 -27.15
N ILE A 377 3.25 23.99 -26.33
CA ILE A 377 3.33 23.91 -24.86
C ILE A 377 1.90 23.95 -24.30
N ASP A 378 1.61 23.16 -23.25
CA ASP A 378 0.31 23.20 -22.57
C ASP A 378 0.08 24.62 -22.02
N PRO A 379 -0.95 25.37 -22.48
CA PRO A 379 -1.22 26.75 -22.05
C PRO A 379 -1.49 26.89 -20.54
N ARG A 380 -1.62 25.78 -19.81
CA ARG A 380 -1.86 25.79 -18.35
C ARG A 380 -0.57 25.69 -17.53
N ASP A 381 0.58 25.51 -18.16
CA ASP A 381 1.88 25.37 -17.47
C ASP A 381 2.78 26.60 -17.67
N HIS A 382 2.41 27.71 -17.02
CA HIS A 382 3.08 29.01 -17.13
C HIS A 382 4.50 29.04 -16.52
N ASN A 383 4.98 27.93 -15.97
CA ASN A 383 6.23 27.89 -15.18
C ASN A 383 7.40 27.19 -15.87
N ASP A 384 7.21 26.61 -17.05
CA ASP A 384 8.26 25.83 -17.70
C ASP A 384 8.96 26.64 -18.80
N PHE A 385 10.22 27.01 -18.53
CA PHE A 385 11.14 27.41 -19.59
C PHE A 385 11.59 26.18 -20.38
N GLN A 386 11.78 26.34 -21.68
CA GLN A 386 12.30 25.29 -22.57
C GLN A 386 13.55 25.77 -23.31
N ILE A 387 14.40 24.85 -23.74
CA ILE A 387 15.47 25.17 -24.67
C ILE A 387 14.93 24.93 -26.09
N TYR A 388 14.89 26.01 -26.87
CA TYR A 388 14.48 26.01 -28.27
C TYR A 388 15.70 26.23 -29.17
N THR A 389 15.85 25.41 -30.20
CA THR A 389 16.90 25.56 -31.21
C THR A 389 16.31 26.17 -32.47
N ASP A 390 16.88 27.29 -32.92
CA ASP A 390 16.42 27.95 -34.14
C ASP A 390 16.94 27.28 -35.43
N SER A 391 16.47 27.76 -36.58
CA SER A 391 16.90 27.28 -37.90
C SER A 391 18.40 27.43 -38.21
N THR A 392 19.14 28.17 -37.38
CA THR A 392 20.60 28.36 -37.48
C THR A 392 21.39 27.48 -36.51
N ASP A 393 20.73 26.52 -35.87
CA ASP A 393 21.29 25.61 -34.86
C ASP A 393 21.75 26.35 -33.60
N LYS A 394 21.14 27.52 -33.32
CA LYS A 394 21.41 28.29 -32.12
C LYS A 394 20.31 28.06 -31.08
N GLU A 395 20.74 27.78 -29.85
CA GLU A 395 19.85 27.52 -28.72
C GLU A 395 19.47 28.80 -27.98
N TYR A 396 18.21 28.85 -27.56
CA TYR A 396 17.61 29.92 -26.78
C TYR A 396 16.79 29.33 -25.63
N ILE A 397 16.71 30.05 -24.53
CA ILE A 397 15.69 29.82 -23.52
C ILE A 397 14.40 30.49 -24.02
N TYR A 398 13.36 29.69 -24.13
CA TYR A 398 12.00 30.05 -24.49
C TYR A 398 11.13 30.02 -23.23
N SER A 399 10.26 31.03 -23.03
CA SER A 399 9.29 31.07 -21.93
C SER A 399 8.00 31.77 -22.36
N GLU A 400 6.87 31.28 -21.84
CA GLU A 400 5.53 31.88 -22.03
C GLU A 400 5.11 32.73 -20.83
N ASP A 401 6.05 33.07 -19.95
CA ASP A 401 5.84 33.97 -18.81
C ASP A 401 5.66 35.43 -19.28
N ILE A 402 4.47 35.67 -19.84
CA ILE A 402 4.02 36.93 -20.40
C ILE A 402 2.71 37.32 -19.75
N SER A 403 2.62 38.59 -19.37
CA SER A 403 1.39 39.20 -18.92
C SER A 403 1.00 40.34 -19.85
N PHE A 404 -0.29 40.51 -20.08
CA PHE A 404 -0.85 41.55 -20.92
C PHE A 404 -1.88 42.37 -20.16
N GLU A 405 -1.73 43.69 -20.22
CA GLU A 405 -2.65 44.63 -19.60
C GLU A 405 -2.97 45.78 -20.54
N ILE A 406 -4.24 46.18 -20.58
CA ILE A 406 -4.67 47.42 -21.21
C ILE A 406 -4.86 48.50 -20.15
N ARG A 407 -4.30 49.69 -20.39
CA ARG A 407 -4.46 50.87 -19.52
C ARG A 407 -4.97 52.07 -20.31
N LYS A 408 -5.68 52.98 -19.64
CA LYS A 408 -6.04 54.26 -20.22
C LYS A 408 -4.79 55.13 -20.44
N SER A 409 -4.61 55.65 -21.64
CA SER A 409 -3.53 56.59 -21.96
C SER A 409 -3.86 57.99 -21.44
N THR A 410 -2.86 58.66 -20.86
CA THR A 410 -2.92 60.09 -20.54
C THR A 410 -2.51 60.97 -21.72
N LYS A 411 -1.92 60.36 -22.77
CA LYS A 411 -1.54 61.02 -24.01
C LYS A 411 -2.67 60.87 -25.04
N PRO A 412 -2.73 61.75 -26.06
CA PRO A 412 -3.68 61.58 -27.17
C PRO A 412 -3.29 60.44 -28.13
N THR A 413 -2.11 59.84 -27.96
CA THR A 413 -1.62 58.72 -28.75
C THR A 413 -1.69 57.42 -27.95
N ALA A 414 -1.93 56.32 -28.66
CA ALA A 414 -1.74 54.98 -28.12
C ALA A 414 -0.25 54.64 -28.12
N TYR A 415 0.18 53.85 -27.15
CA TYR A 415 1.56 53.37 -27.06
C TYR A 415 1.63 52.04 -26.35
N VAL A 416 2.61 51.23 -26.73
CA VAL A 416 2.94 49.95 -26.08
C VAL A 416 4.12 50.18 -25.15
N GLN A 417 4.02 49.68 -23.94
CA GLN A 417 5.11 49.63 -22.98
C GLN A 417 5.45 48.16 -22.70
N ILE A 418 6.65 47.75 -23.08
CA ILE A 418 7.19 46.42 -22.79
C ILE A 418 8.11 46.53 -21.57
N VAL A 419 7.69 45.94 -20.46
CA VAL A 419 8.48 45.81 -19.24
C VAL A 419 9.07 44.41 -19.21
N ARG A 420 10.40 44.31 -19.17
CA ARG A 420 11.09 43.03 -19.01
C ARG A 420 11.60 42.94 -17.58
N ARG A 421 11.43 41.80 -16.94
CA ARG A 421 11.89 41.54 -15.57
C ARG A 421 12.76 40.30 -15.55
N ALA A 422 13.77 40.32 -14.69
CA ALA A 422 14.63 39.17 -14.44
C ALA A 422 15.31 39.31 -13.09
N ASN A 423 15.66 38.18 -12.49
CA ASN A 423 16.37 38.08 -11.23
C ASN A 423 17.90 38.09 -11.41
N GLY A 424 18.61 38.44 -10.33
CA GLY A 424 20.07 38.44 -10.30
C GLY A 424 20.64 38.58 -8.90
N ASN A 425 21.95 38.32 -8.78
CA ASN A 425 22.69 38.43 -7.51
C ASN A 425 22.90 39.85 -6.98
N SER A 426 22.53 40.86 -7.77
CA SER A 426 22.57 42.27 -7.44
C SER A 426 21.57 43.00 -8.33
N SER A 427 21.09 44.17 -7.90
CA SER A 427 20.17 44.98 -8.73
C SER A 427 20.77 45.35 -10.11
N LYS A 428 22.10 45.48 -10.21
CA LYS A 428 22.78 45.73 -11.49
C LYS A 428 22.78 44.50 -12.40
N ALA A 429 23.09 43.33 -11.85
CA ALA A 429 23.06 42.07 -12.60
C ALA A 429 21.63 41.73 -13.04
N ALA A 430 20.66 41.85 -12.14
CA ALA A 430 19.25 41.60 -12.44
C ALA A 430 18.75 42.52 -13.57
N ARG A 431 19.11 43.81 -13.55
CA ARG A 431 18.76 44.74 -14.63
C ARG A 431 19.42 44.38 -15.96
N HIS A 432 20.68 43.92 -15.93
CA HIS A 432 21.37 43.45 -17.13
C HIS A 432 20.69 42.20 -17.69
N ASN A 433 20.34 41.22 -16.86
CA ASN A 433 19.60 40.03 -17.28
C ASN A 433 18.26 40.40 -17.93
N ALA A 434 17.56 41.40 -17.40
CA ALA A 434 16.30 41.90 -17.98
C ALA A 434 16.51 42.61 -19.34
N GLU A 435 17.67 43.24 -19.57
CA GLU A 435 18.05 43.84 -20.86
C GLU A 435 18.30 42.80 -21.94
N GLU A 436 18.70 41.59 -21.56
CA GLU A 436 18.98 40.48 -22.49
C GLU A 436 17.73 39.68 -22.89
N ILE A 437 16.55 40.04 -22.36
CA ILE A 437 15.27 39.44 -22.79
C ILE A 437 14.84 40.06 -24.12
N THR A 438 14.63 39.21 -25.12
CA THR A 438 14.11 39.62 -26.42
C THR A 438 12.61 39.34 -26.49
N TYR A 439 11.85 40.36 -26.84
CA TYR A 439 10.41 40.29 -27.02
C TYR A 439 10.00 41.24 -28.14
N ASN A 440 9.21 40.73 -29.08
CA ASN A 440 8.83 41.41 -30.30
C ASN A 440 7.31 41.42 -30.46
N TYR A 441 6.81 42.43 -31.16
CA TYR A 441 5.42 42.56 -31.58
C TYR A 441 5.37 43.31 -32.92
N THR A 442 4.28 43.18 -33.64
CA THR A 442 4.07 43.87 -34.93
C THR A 442 2.78 44.68 -34.90
N PHE A 443 2.79 45.81 -35.61
CA PHE A 443 1.61 46.64 -35.81
C PHE A 443 1.46 46.91 -37.31
N ALA A 444 0.41 46.36 -37.90
CA ALA A 444 0.07 46.53 -39.31
C ALA A 444 -1.45 46.62 -39.47
N ASP A 445 -1.94 47.52 -40.33
CA ASP A 445 -3.37 47.66 -40.64
C ASP A 445 -4.30 47.74 -39.42
N ASN A 446 -3.89 48.48 -38.38
CA ASN A 446 -4.65 48.63 -37.13
C ASN A 446 -4.85 47.29 -36.38
N THR A 447 -3.96 46.33 -36.62
CA THR A 447 -3.86 45.05 -35.90
C THR A 447 -2.54 45.02 -35.15
N LEU A 448 -2.61 44.79 -33.84
CA LEU A 448 -1.48 44.65 -32.95
C LEU A 448 -1.31 43.16 -32.63
N THR A 449 -0.23 42.57 -33.13
CA THR A 449 0.07 41.15 -32.94
C THR A 449 1.28 40.99 -32.03
N PHE A 450 1.04 40.40 -30.86
CA PHE A 450 2.03 40.12 -29.83
C PHE A 450 2.58 38.70 -29.96
N ASN A 451 3.86 38.51 -29.67
CA ASN A 451 4.40 37.15 -29.56
C ASN A 451 3.89 36.49 -28.26
N LYS A 452 3.63 35.18 -28.31
CA LYS A 452 3.23 34.37 -27.14
C LYS A 452 4.38 33.97 -26.23
N TYR A 453 5.60 34.37 -26.58
CA TYR A 453 6.81 33.96 -25.86
C TYR A 453 7.88 35.04 -25.84
N LEU A 454 8.72 34.96 -24.83
CA LEU A 454 9.99 35.68 -24.74
C LEU A 454 11.14 34.71 -25.02
N ILE A 455 12.24 35.25 -25.55
CA ILE A 455 13.47 34.48 -25.74
C ILE A 455 14.66 35.17 -25.09
N THR A 456 15.60 34.38 -24.59
CA THR A 456 16.92 34.85 -24.20
C THR A 456 17.98 33.82 -24.56
N ASP A 457 19.24 34.24 -24.71
CA ASP A 457 20.34 33.33 -25.03
C ASP A 457 20.61 32.39 -23.84
N VAL A 458 20.89 31.10 -24.09
CA VAL A 458 21.13 30.10 -23.03
C VAL A 458 22.25 30.52 -22.07
N LYS A 459 23.24 31.28 -22.56
CA LYS A 459 24.32 31.83 -21.72
C LYS A 459 23.82 32.72 -20.58
N ASN A 460 22.65 33.34 -20.74
CA ASN A 460 22.05 34.24 -19.75
C ASN A 460 21.37 33.46 -18.62
N LYS A 461 21.14 32.15 -18.84
CA LYS A 461 20.55 31.17 -17.91
C LYS A 461 19.13 31.54 -17.48
N PHE A 462 18.42 30.61 -16.88
CA PHE A 462 17.13 30.93 -16.29
C PHE A 462 17.29 31.83 -15.04
N ARG A 463 16.47 32.88 -14.96
CA ARG A 463 16.48 33.94 -13.94
C ARG A 463 15.07 34.51 -13.71
N ASP A 464 14.02 33.69 -13.79
CA ASP A 464 12.61 34.15 -13.75
C ASP A 464 12.38 35.31 -14.72
N GLN A 465 12.71 35.07 -15.99
CA GLN A 465 12.50 36.07 -17.03
C GLN A 465 11.01 36.20 -17.35
N GLU A 466 10.49 37.42 -17.22
CA GLU A 466 9.08 37.75 -17.45
C GLU A 466 8.98 38.95 -18.40
N VAL A 467 7.93 38.98 -19.22
CA VAL A 467 7.55 40.16 -20.02
C VAL A 467 6.14 40.61 -19.68
N GLU A 468 6.02 41.83 -19.14
CA GLU A 468 4.75 42.51 -18.93
C GLU A 468 4.52 43.52 -20.06
N ILE A 469 3.45 43.29 -20.82
CA ILE A 469 3.01 44.09 -21.95
C ILE A 469 1.90 45.01 -21.47
N ILE A 470 2.10 46.32 -21.60
CA ILE A 470 1.10 47.30 -21.19
C ILE A 470 0.72 48.14 -22.40
N LEU A 471 -0.50 47.94 -22.90
CA LEU A 471 -1.07 48.70 -24.01
C LEU A 471 -1.83 49.91 -23.46
N TYR A 472 -1.36 51.11 -23.77
CA TYR A 472 -2.04 52.34 -23.38
C TYR A 472 -2.94 52.85 -24.51
N LEU A 473 -4.24 52.92 -24.27
CA LEU A 473 -5.23 53.38 -25.26
C LEU A 473 -5.81 54.75 -24.89
N PRO A 474 -5.77 55.75 -25.80
CA PRO A 474 -6.39 57.05 -25.59
C PRO A 474 -7.92 56.96 -25.75
N GLU A 475 -8.59 57.98 -25.22
CA GLU A 475 -10.04 58.14 -25.37
C GLU A 475 -10.45 58.20 -26.85
N GLY A 476 -11.57 57.56 -27.17
CA GLY A 476 -12.14 57.51 -28.52
C GLY A 476 -11.72 56.31 -29.36
N VAL A 477 -10.67 55.58 -28.98
CA VAL A 477 -10.26 54.34 -29.66
C VAL A 477 -11.34 53.27 -29.52
N THR A 478 -11.67 52.64 -30.65
CA THR A 478 -12.50 51.44 -30.69
C THR A 478 -11.60 50.24 -30.93
N PHE A 479 -11.73 49.19 -30.12
CA PHE A 479 -10.86 48.02 -30.17
C PHE A 479 -11.64 46.72 -29.97
N LYS A 480 -11.02 45.60 -30.35
CA LYS A 480 -11.45 44.25 -30.01
C LYS A 480 -10.24 43.35 -29.71
N THR A 481 -10.45 42.35 -28.89
CA THR A 481 -9.44 41.34 -28.53
C THR A 481 -9.79 40.02 -29.19
N ALA A 482 -8.80 39.33 -29.75
CA ALA A 482 -8.96 37.94 -30.17
C ALA A 482 -9.15 37.01 -28.94
N GLU A 483 -9.67 35.81 -29.17
CA GLU A 483 -9.89 34.81 -28.11
C GLU A 483 -8.59 34.51 -27.35
N ASN A 484 -7.48 34.35 -28.07
CA ASN A 484 -6.16 34.03 -27.49
C ASN A 484 -5.53 35.13 -26.60
N VAL A 485 -6.19 36.27 -26.43
CA VAL A 485 -5.76 37.31 -25.50
C VAL A 485 -6.09 36.91 -24.06
N THR A 486 -7.13 36.10 -23.83
CA THR A 486 -7.56 35.66 -22.48
C THR A 486 -6.47 34.97 -21.69
N ASP A 487 -5.59 34.26 -22.40
CA ASP A 487 -4.57 33.42 -21.77
C ASP A 487 -3.48 34.27 -21.10
N PHE A 488 -3.34 35.54 -21.50
CA PHE A 488 -2.32 36.46 -21.00
C PHE A 488 -2.91 37.68 -20.27
N ASP A 489 -4.23 37.90 -20.37
CA ASP A 489 -4.86 39.13 -19.88
C ASP A 489 -4.91 39.19 -18.35
N ILE A 490 -4.35 40.27 -17.80
CA ILE A 490 -4.41 40.65 -16.39
C ILE A 490 -5.02 42.05 -16.25
N THR A 491 -5.85 42.46 -17.22
CA THR A 491 -6.40 43.81 -17.27
C THR A 491 -7.33 44.08 -16.10
N ASP A 492 -7.23 45.29 -15.53
CA ASP A 492 -8.09 45.71 -14.44
C ASP A 492 -9.57 45.84 -14.86
N ASN A 493 -10.43 45.14 -14.11
CA ASN A 493 -11.86 45.10 -14.38
C ASN A 493 -12.61 46.34 -13.90
N ASP A 494 -12.02 47.23 -13.10
CA ASP A 494 -12.72 48.43 -12.64
C ASP A 494 -12.92 49.43 -13.80
N PHE A 495 -11.94 49.54 -14.72
CA PHE A 495 -12.03 50.44 -15.86
C PHE A 495 -12.37 49.75 -17.19
N PHE A 496 -11.83 48.55 -17.45
CA PHE A 496 -11.94 47.90 -18.76
C PHE A 496 -13.07 46.86 -18.85
N ASN A 497 -13.27 46.08 -17.79
CA ASN A 497 -14.26 45.00 -17.68
C ASN A 497 -14.50 44.24 -19.01
N LEU A 498 -13.47 43.57 -19.51
CA LEU A 498 -13.54 42.88 -20.81
C LEU A 498 -14.32 41.57 -20.66
N HIS A 499 -15.34 41.39 -21.51
CA HIS A 499 -16.11 40.15 -21.63
C HIS A 499 -15.49 39.26 -22.71
N TYR A 500 -15.29 37.98 -22.37
CA TYR A 500 -14.65 36.99 -23.24
C TYR A 500 -15.61 35.91 -23.74
N SER A 501 -16.92 36.10 -23.55
CA SER A 501 -17.95 35.19 -24.08
C SER A 501 -17.99 35.16 -25.61
N SER A 502 -17.43 36.17 -26.29
CA SER A 502 -17.30 36.26 -27.74
C SER A 502 -16.12 37.14 -28.15
N ASP A 503 -15.41 36.73 -29.20
CA ASP A 503 -14.33 37.45 -29.88
C ASP A 503 -14.83 38.56 -30.84
N GLU A 504 -16.15 38.70 -31.01
CA GLU A 504 -16.80 39.74 -31.81
C GLU A 504 -17.21 40.98 -30.99
N TYR A 505 -16.90 41.00 -29.69
CA TYR A 505 -17.19 42.13 -28.84
C TYR A 505 -16.30 43.33 -29.17
N LEU A 506 -16.96 44.45 -29.45
CA LEU A 506 -16.34 45.74 -29.79
C LEU A 506 -16.39 46.64 -28.58
N TYR A 507 -15.25 47.18 -28.19
CA TYR A 507 -15.11 48.07 -27.05
C TYR A 507 -14.71 49.47 -27.51
N LYS A 508 -15.11 50.49 -26.75
CA LYS A 508 -14.68 51.87 -26.96
C LYS A 508 -14.24 52.52 -25.66
N VAL A 509 -13.09 53.20 -25.72
CA VAL A 509 -12.49 53.88 -24.57
C VAL A 509 -13.18 55.22 -24.35
N TYR A 510 -13.84 55.40 -23.21
CA TYR A 510 -14.39 56.69 -22.77
C TYR A 510 -13.54 57.30 -21.64
N SER A 511 -13.96 58.46 -21.14
CA SER A 511 -13.25 59.18 -20.09
C SER A 511 -13.40 58.51 -18.71
N ASP A 512 -14.54 57.89 -18.44
CA ASP A 512 -14.93 57.29 -17.16
C ASP A 512 -14.68 55.78 -17.10
N GLN A 513 -14.96 55.05 -18.18
CA GLN A 513 -14.75 53.60 -18.29
C GLN A 513 -14.70 53.18 -19.76
N VAL A 514 -14.26 51.95 -20.04
CA VAL A 514 -14.52 51.32 -21.34
C VAL A 514 -15.98 50.88 -21.40
N LYS A 515 -16.56 50.98 -22.60
CA LYS A 515 -17.90 50.42 -22.86
C LYS A 515 -17.90 49.46 -24.03
N CYS A 516 -18.57 48.33 -23.85
CA CYS A 516 -18.86 47.39 -24.91
C CYS A 516 -20.03 47.89 -25.78
N LEU A 517 -19.81 47.89 -27.09
CA LEU A 517 -20.74 48.35 -28.12
C LEU A 517 -21.65 47.25 -28.65
N THR A 518 -21.19 45.99 -28.59
CA THR A 518 -21.88 44.83 -29.18
C THR A 518 -22.23 43.72 -28.19
N CYS A 519 -21.88 43.88 -26.91
CA CYS A 519 -22.23 42.91 -25.86
C CYS A 519 -23.75 42.88 -25.64
N PRO A 520 -24.31 41.70 -25.28
CA PRO A 520 -25.72 41.58 -24.94
C PRO A 520 -26.04 42.27 -23.61
N GLU A 521 -27.32 42.64 -23.40
CA GLU A 521 -27.76 43.26 -22.13
C GLU A 521 -27.53 42.36 -20.91
N SER A 522 -27.44 41.04 -21.10
CA SER A 522 -27.14 40.09 -20.02
C SER A 522 -25.75 40.27 -19.41
N GLU A 523 -24.83 40.93 -20.12
CA GLU A 523 -23.46 41.18 -19.65
C GLU A 523 -23.29 42.59 -19.06
N ASN A 524 -24.37 43.37 -18.96
CA ASN A 524 -24.36 44.75 -18.45
C ASN A 524 -24.46 44.82 -16.91
N GLU A 525 -23.70 44.00 -16.19
CA GLU A 525 -23.71 44.00 -14.72
C GLU A 525 -23.09 45.28 -14.14
N PHE A 526 -22.17 45.92 -14.88
CA PHE A 526 -21.39 47.07 -14.43
C PHE A 526 -21.71 48.38 -15.18
N ASN A 527 -22.85 48.44 -15.88
CA ASN A 527 -23.26 49.59 -16.71
C ASN A 527 -22.25 49.95 -17.82
N ASP A 528 -21.54 48.94 -18.29
CA ASP A 528 -20.45 48.97 -19.27
C ASP A 528 -20.89 48.54 -20.67
N VAL A 529 -22.17 48.24 -20.89
CA VAL A 529 -22.73 47.98 -22.22
C VAL A 529 -23.52 49.19 -22.71
N ILE A 530 -23.25 49.66 -23.93
CA ILE A 530 -24.03 50.75 -24.53
C ILE A 530 -25.41 50.23 -24.94
N GLN A 531 -26.42 50.58 -24.15
CA GLN A 531 -27.81 50.41 -24.54
C GLN A 531 -28.13 51.39 -25.68
N THR A 532 -28.53 50.89 -26.85
CA THR A 532 -28.90 51.73 -28.00
C THR A 532 -30.27 52.39 -27.76
N GLN A 533 -30.31 53.44 -26.94
CA GLN A 533 -31.47 54.33 -26.84
C GLN A 533 -31.38 55.36 -27.97
N THR A 534 -32.28 55.26 -28.96
CA THR A 534 -32.36 56.26 -30.03
C THR A 534 -33.44 57.28 -29.66
N LYS A 535 -33.06 58.50 -29.28
CA LYS A 535 -34.01 59.59 -29.09
C LYS A 535 -34.35 60.22 -30.46
N ILE A 536 -35.60 60.13 -30.89
CA ILE A 536 -36.10 60.76 -32.12
C ILE A 536 -37.14 61.81 -31.71
N GLY A 537 -36.75 63.08 -31.69
CA GLY A 537 -37.60 64.17 -31.20
C GLY A 537 -37.94 63.98 -29.71
N ASP A 538 -39.23 64.12 -29.36
CA ASP A 538 -39.75 63.93 -27.99
C ASP A 538 -40.08 62.46 -27.66
N THR A 539 -39.55 61.53 -28.45
CA THR A 539 -39.81 60.09 -28.32
C THR A 539 -38.51 59.34 -28.06
N ILE A 540 -38.44 58.61 -26.95
CA ILE A 540 -37.36 57.67 -26.65
C ILE A 540 -37.70 56.34 -27.31
N VAL A 541 -36.90 55.91 -28.28
CA VAL A 541 -37.02 54.60 -28.91
C VAL A 541 -35.97 53.67 -28.30
N THR A 542 -36.43 52.64 -27.60
CA THR A 542 -35.58 51.59 -27.06
C THR A 542 -35.85 50.31 -27.83
N LYS A 543 -34.83 49.78 -28.50
CA LYS A 543 -34.91 48.48 -29.17
C LYS A 543 -34.30 47.44 -28.24
N VAL A 544 -35.11 46.46 -27.88
CA VAL A 544 -34.73 45.36 -27.00
C VAL A 544 -34.89 44.06 -27.78
N GLN A 545 -33.86 43.23 -27.81
CA GLN A 545 -33.93 41.92 -28.42
C GLN A 545 -34.16 40.86 -27.33
N VAL A 546 -35.31 40.19 -27.35
CA VAL A 546 -35.64 39.12 -26.41
C VAL A 546 -35.69 37.80 -27.18
N GLY A 547 -34.64 36.98 -27.04
CA GLY A 547 -34.49 35.74 -27.80
C GLY A 547 -34.35 35.99 -29.31
N ARG A 548 -35.25 35.39 -30.12
CA ARG A 548 -35.31 35.59 -31.60
C ARG A 548 -36.23 36.73 -32.03
N GLN A 549 -36.80 37.49 -31.08
CA GLN A 549 -37.79 38.53 -31.37
C GLN A 549 -37.22 39.91 -31.07
N ASN A 550 -37.48 40.85 -31.99
CA ASN A 550 -37.14 42.25 -31.83
C ASN A 550 -38.35 43.00 -31.26
N ILE A 551 -38.18 43.62 -30.09
CA ILE A 551 -39.19 44.43 -29.44
C ILE A 551 -38.75 45.90 -29.53
N GLU A 552 -39.53 46.72 -30.21
CA GLU A 552 -39.31 48.17 -30.26
C GLU A 552 -40.28 48.85 -29.30
N THR A 553 -39.77 49.55 -28.30
CA THR A 553 -40.56 50.36 -27.40
C THR A 553 -40.36 51.84 -27.70
N LYS A 554 -41.45 52.61 -27.75
CA LYS A 554 -41.42 54.07 -27.90
C LYS A 554 -42.12 54.71 -26.72
N THR A 555 -41.42 55.59 -26.03
CA THR A 555 -41.96 56.35 -24.90
C THR A 555 -42.02 57.83 -25.28
N THR A 556 -43.22 58.41 -25.26
CA THR A 556 -43.46 59.84 -25.51
C THR A 556 -43.54 60.62 -24.19
N GLU A 557 -43.30 61.94 -24.20
CA GLU A 557 -43.33 62.80 -23.00
C GLU A 557 -44.65 62.80 -22.23
N ASP A 558 -45.77 62.45 -22.87
CA ASP A 558 -47.08 62.29 -22.23
C ASP A 558 -47.24 60.97 -21.46
N GLY A 559 -46.16 60.20 -21.32
CA GLY A 559 -46.14 58.92 -20.62
C GLY A 559 -46.79 57.79 -21.40
N THR A 560 -46.99 57.93 -22.71
CA THR A 560 -47.53 56.84 -23.55
C THR A 560 -46.40 55.88 -23.96
N LEU A 561 -46.59 54.60 -23.64
CA LEU A 561 -45.71 53.50 -24.03
C LEU A 561 -46.31 52.77 -25.23
N ILE A 562 -45.54 52.71 -26.31
CA ILE A 562 -45.88 51.98 -27.54
C ILE A 562 -44.94 50.79 -27.65
N ILE A 563 -45.46 49.57 -27.62
CA ILE A 563 -44.69 48.34 -27.76
C ILE A 563 -45.02 47.73 -29.12
N SER A 564 -44.00 47.47 -29.94
CA SER A 564 -44.11 46.83 -31.25
C SER A 564 -43.36 45.51 -31.25
N GLU A 565 -44.10 44.41 -31.45
CA GLU A 565 -43.55 43.07 -31.62
C GLU A 565 -44.08 42.49 -32.95
N ASN A 566 -43.19 42.21 -33.90
CA ASN A 566 -43.51 41.60 -35.20
C ASN A 566 -44.74 42.21 -35.94
N GLY A 567 -44.90 43.53 -35.87
CA GLY A 567 -45.98 44.27 -36.55
C GLY A 567 -47.26 44.47 -35.73
N THR A 568 -47.33 43.96 -34.50
CA THR A 568 -48.46 44.19 -33.58
C THR A 568 -48.13 45.37 -32.66
N VAL A 569 -48.94 46.43 -32.72
CA VAL A 569 -48.71 47.67 -31.94
C VAL A 569 -49.68 47.73 -30.77
N THR A 570 -49.15 47.72 -29.54
CA THR A 570 -49.93 47.90 -28.31
C THR A 570 -49.63 49.27 -27.70
N LYS A 571 -50.67 50.09 -27.48
CA LYS A 571 -50.57 51.40 -26.83
C LYS A 571 -51.05 51.31 -25.39
N ILE A 572 -50.17 51.65 -24.45
CA ILE A 572 -50.50 51.72 -23.02
C ILE A 572 -50.31 53.17 -22.59
N LYS A 573 -51.38 53.80 -22.10
CA LYS A 573 -51.33 55.14 -21.53
C LYS A 573 -51.25 55.03 -20.02
N THR A 574 -50.07 55.29 -19.47
CA THR A 574 -49.90 55.41 -18.02
C THR A 574 -50.61 56.69 -17.55
N LYS A 575 -51.42 56.58 -16.50
CA LYS A 575 -52.35 57.61 -16.04
C LYS A 575 -51.69 58.57 -15.06
#